data_AF-M1WK35-F1
#
_entry.id   AF-M1WK35-F1
#
_cell.length_a   1.000
_cell.length_b   1.000
_cell.length_c   1.000
_cell.angle_alpha   90.00
_cell.angle_beta   90.00
_cell.angle_gamma   90.00
#
_symmetry.space_group_name_H-M   'P 1'
#
loop_
_entity.id
_entity.type
_entity.pdbx_description
1 polymer ?
#
loop_
_entity_poly.entity_id
_entity_poly.type
_entity_poly.pdbx_seq_one_letter_code
_entity_poly.pdbx_strand_id
1 'polypeptide(L)' 'MDKYQKQALQVAKEVVIKFIEVGRISPSNFGQNFDVIYKDVMRTITGETAGDGSRAEELAAQESAGQGE' A
#
# COMPACT_ATOMS: atom_id res chain seq x y z
N MET A 1 10.14 -11.95 12.78
CA MET A 1 9.86 -11.07 11.63
C MET A 1 8.99 -11.77 10.57
N ASP A 2 9.05 -13.10 10.46
CA ASP A 2 8.42 -13.88 9.38
C ASP A 2 6.89 -13.98 9.34
N LYS A 3 6.21 -13.86 10.48
CA LYS A 3 4.75 -14.14 10.54
C LYS A 3 3.94 -13.15 9.70
N TYR A 4 4.22 -11.85 9.85
CA TYR A 4 3.50 -10.80 9.13
C TYR A 4 3.82 -10.78 7.63
N GLN A 5 5.06 -11.07 7.25
CA GLN A 5 5.45 -11.17 5.83
C GLN A 5 4.74 -12.32 5.13
N LYS A 6 4.65 -13.49 5.77
CA LYS A 6 3.91 -14.64 5.23
C LYS A 6 2.41 -14.35 5.10
N GLN A 7 1.81 -13.72 6.11
CA GLN A 7 0.41 -13.32 6.07
C GLN A 7 0.15 -12.29 4.96
N ALA A 8 1.02 -11.29 4.83
CA ALA A 8 0.90 -10.28 3.78
C ALA A 8 1.03 -10.88 2.38
N LEU A 9 1.97 -11.80 2.17
CA LEU A 9 2.12 -12.53 0.89
C LEU A 9 0.86 -13.34 0.56
N GLN A 10 0.27 -14.01 1.56
CA GLN A 10 -0.95 -14.79 1.35
C GLN A 10 -2.13 -13.89 0.99
N VAL A 11 -2.35 -12.80 1.74
CA VAL A 11 -3.44 -11.86 1.47
C VAL A 11 -3.27 -11.20 0.11
N ALA A 12 -2.07 -10.73 -0.23
CA ALA A 12 -1.79 -10.12 -1.54
C ALA A 12 -2.08 -11.09 -2.70
N LYS A 13 -1.70 -12.37 -2.55
CA LYS A 13 -2.00 -13.42 -3.53
C LYS A 13 -3.50 -13.58 -3.73
N GLU A 14 -4.28 -13.65 -2.66
CA GLU A 14 -5.73 -13.82 -2.72
C GLU A 14 -6.43 -12.62 -3.37
N VAL A 15 -6.00 -11.39 -3.06
CA VAL A 15 -6.52 -10.16 -3.68
C VAL A 15 -6.26 -10.14 -5.18
N VAL A 16 -5.03 -10.45 -5.61
CA VAL A 16 -4.66 -10.43 -7.04
C VAL A 16 -5.42 -11.52 -7.82
N ILE A 17 -5.54 -12.73 -7.25
CA ILE A 17 -6.35 -13.80 -7.84
C ILE A 17 -7.80 -13.36 -7.98
N LYS A 18 -8.39 -12.74 -6.95
CA LYS A 18 -9.77 -12.23 -7.01
C LYS A 18 -9.93 -11.21 -8.13
N PHE A 19 -8.98 -10.28 -8.30
CA PHE A 19 -9.00 -9.31 -9.38
C PHE A 19 -8.89 -9.93 -10.77
N ILE A 20 -8.16 -11.05 -10.91
CA ILE A 20 -8.13 -11.83 -12.15
C ILE A 20 -9.48 -12.52 -12.39
N GLU A 21 -10.05 -13.16 -11.37
CA GLU A 21 -11.36 -13.83 -11.44
C GLU A 21 -12.49 -12.89 -11.87
N VAL A 22 -12.47 -11.64 -11.38
CA VAL A 22 -13.47 -10.62 -11.74
C VAL A 22 -13.12 -9.79 -12.99
N GLY A 23 -12.02 -10.13 -13.68
CA GLY A 23 -11.61 -9.47 -14.92
C GLY A 23 -11.07 -8.04 -14.77
N ARG A 24 -10.60 -7.66 -13.58
CA ARG A 24 -9.96 -6.34 -13.33
C ARG A 24 -8.47 -6.33 -13.62
N ILE A 25 -7.81 -7.48 -13.53
CA ILE A 25 -6.40 -7.69 -13.87
C ILE A 25 -6.29 -8.89 -14.82
N SER A 26 -5.37 -8.82 -15.78
CA SER A 26 -5.00 -9.97 -16.62
C SER A 26 -3.89 -10.81 -15.96
N PRO A 27 -3.88 -12.14 -16.12
CA PRO A 27 -2.74 -12.97 -15.73
C PRO A 27 -1.39 -12.48 -16.27
N SER A 28 -1.37 -11.87 -17.46
CA SER A 28 -0.16 -11.34 -18.11
C SER A 28 0.50 -10.19 -17.32
N ASN A 29 -0.28 -9.44 -16.53
CA ASN A 29 0.20 -8.30 -15.74
C ASN A 29 0.27 -8.64 -14.24
N PHE A 30 0.23 -9.92 -13.86
CA PHE A 30 0.23 -10.37 -12.47
C PHE A 30 1.39 -9.77 -11.67
N GLY A 31 2.63 -9.88 -12.15
CA GLY A 31 3.81 -9.46 -11.39
C GLY A 31 3.81 -7.96 -11.03
N GLN A 32 3.36 -7.10 -11.95
CA GLN A 32 3.26 -5.66 -11.73
C GLN A 32 2.24 -5.31 -10.63
N ASN A 33 1.08 -5.97 -10.66
CA ASN A 33 0.01 -5.69 -9.71
C ASN A 33 0.27 -6.33 -8.34
N PHE A 34 0.86 -7.53 -8.32
CA PHE A 34 1.17 -8.25 -7.08
C PHE A 34 2.14 -7.47 -6.19
N ASP A 35 3.19 -6.87 -6.77
CA ASP A 35 4.16 -6.07 -6.02
C ASP A 35 3.52 -4.85 -5.34
N VAL A 36 2.67 -4.13 -6.06
CA VAL A 36 1.94 -2.95 -5.53
C VAL A 36 1.04 -3.36 -4.36
N ILE A 37 0.20 -4.38 -4.57
CA ILE A 37 -0.76 -4.84 -3.56
C ILE A 37 -0.03 -5.41 -2.34
N TYR A 38 1.06 -6.16 -2.53
CA TYR A 38 1.86 -6.67 -1.42
C TYR A 38 2.45 -5.53 -0.57
N LYS A 39 3.00 -4.50 -1.22
CA LYS A 39 3.53 -3.32 -0.51
C LYS A 39 2.44 -2.55 0.24
N ASP A 40 1.24 -2.42 -0.33
CA ASP A 40 0.09 -1.79 0.35
C ASP A 40 -0.34 -2.55 1.60
N VAL A 41 -0.42 -3.88 1.49
CA VAL A 41 -0.75 -4.75 2.64
C VAL A 41 0.33 -4.66 3.71
N MET A 42 1.60 -4.70 3.32
CA MET A 42 2.73 -4.56 4.24
C MET A 42 2.69 -3.22 4.98
N ARG A 43 2.52 -2.11 4.25
CA ARG A 43 2.38 -0.75 4.82
C ARG A 43 1.26 -0.67 5.86
N THR A 44 0.10 -1.23 5.52
CA THR A 44 -1.06 -1.28 6.42
C THR A 44 -0.74 -2.02 7.72
N ILE A 45 0.00 -3.13 7.64
CA ILE A 45 0.37 -3.95 8.81
C ILE A 45 1.51 -3.31 9.62
N THR A 46 2.45 -2.62 8.97
CA THR A 46 3.58 -1.94 9.64
C THR A 46 3.17 -0.61 10.27
N GLY A 47 1.96 -0.12 10.00
CA GLY A 47 1.50 1.20 10.43
C GLY A 47 2.16 2.34 9.66
N GLU A 48 2.92 2.03 8.61
CA GLU A 48 3.38 2.98 7.62
C GLU A 48 2.14 3.36 6.81
N THR A 49 1.53 4.49 7.16
CA THR A 49 0.32 4.97 6.50
C THR A 49 0.62 5.03 5.00
N ALA A 50 -0.19 4.35 4.17
CA ALA A 50 -0.15 4.56 2.73
C ALA A 50 -0.33 6.06 2.54
N GLY A 51 0.75 6.74 2.12
CA GLY A 51 0.73 8.18 1.94
C GLY A 51 -0.38 8.51 0.96
N ASP A 52 -1.50 8.96 1.49
CA ASP A 52 -2.66 9.45 0.76
C ASP A 52 -2.40 10.87 0.22
N GLY A 53 -1.14 11.30 0.19
CA GLY A 53 -0.73 12.69 -0.06
C GLY A 53 -1.02 13.61 1.13
N SER A 54 -2.14 13.37 1.82
CA SER A 54 -2.70 14.23 2.87
C SER A 54 -1.74 14.48 4.03
N ARG A 55 -1.01 13.46 4.52
CA ARG A 55 -0.10 13.66 5.67
C ARG A 55 1.17 14.45 5.32
N ALA A 56 1.67 14.34 4.08
CA ALA A 56 2.84 15.11 3.65
C ALA A 56 2.45 16.58 3.42
N GLU A 57 1.27 16.83 2.85
CA GLU A 57 0.70 18.18 2.71
C GLU A 57 0.36 18.79 4.07
N GLU A 58 -0.17 18.01 5.01
CA GLU A 58 -0.47 18.47 6.38
C GLU A 58 0.79 18.80 7.19
N LEU A 59 1.85 18.00 7.08
CA LEU A 59 3.13 18.27 7.72
C LEU A 59 3.83 19.50 7.09
N ALA A 60 3.83 19.62 5.76
CA ALA A 60 4.38 20.79 5.07
C ALA A 60 3.61 22.09 5.39
N ALA A 61 2.29 22.01 5.50
CA ALA A 61 1.44 23.13 5.90
C ALA A 61 1.75 23.58 7.35
N GLN A 62 1.98 22.64 8.27
CA GLN A 62 2.36 22.96 9.66
C GLN A 62 3.74 23.61 9.78
N GLU A 63 4.71 23.22 8.95
CA GLU A 63 6.05 23.85 8.94
C GLU A 63 6.02 25.29 8.40
N SER A 64 5.14 25.59 7.43
CA SER A 64 4.97 26.96 6.90
C SER A 64 4.17 27.91 7.81
N ALA A 65 3.34 27.38 8.71
CA ALA A 65 2.57 28.18 9.67
C ALA A 65 3.36 28.58 10.93
N GLY A 66 4.50 27.94 11.19
CA GLY A 66 5.35 28.20 12.36
C GLY A 66 6.46 29.24 12.18
N GLN A 67 6.61 29.85 10.99
CA GLN A 67 7.68 30.81 10.67
C GLN A 67 7.21 32.27 10.55
N GLY A 68 6.03 32.59 11.10
CA GLY A 68 5.52 33.95 11.18
C GLY A 68 5.50 34.45 12.63
N GLU A 69 6.68 34.70 13.20
CA GLU A 69 6.85 35.65 14.31
C GLU A 69 7.32 37.00 13.77
#